data_AF-A0AA87LS44-F1
#
_entry.id   AF-A0AA87LS44-F1
#
_cell.length_a   1.000
_cell.length_b   1.000
_cell.length_c   1.000
_cell.angle_alpha   90.00
_cell.angle_beta   90.00
_cell.angle_gamma   90.00
#
_symmetry.space_group_name_H-M   'P 1'
#
loop_
_entity.id
_entity.type
_entity.pdbx_description
1 polymer ?
#
loop_
_entity_poly.entity_id
_entity_poly.type
_entity_poly.pdbx_seq_one_letter_code
_entity_poly.pdbx_strand_id
1 'polypeptide(L)'
;MKIAEKLFPYPVLTYFDDAIEGSYVIEELSATLDADKKHYTIQGKFVLNNEDIQELINQRKAIFILHFECSKTRYRKPYQFFSNNFEIKISTSMLDGSVEMQPVIISKEAVLDYANSQAHKDYEGLATTINVGEILAVAEPCEFMANKSQDSLKNFPSIFSISKNVQNPNKSMDLSTESDQKIRILLSEQNYKFYKASVNNSINEPILASMILFPAILNLLRDFEYGTKDLEDTDWFPAIKRRVEECGYNFDDITWEKEALEIAQQVIGDPLTKGLNLLIDEGIED
;
A
#
# COMPACT_ATOMS: atom_id res chain seq x y z
N MET A 1 12.40 4.02 11.33
CA MET A 1 12.38 4.11 12.78
C MET A 1 11.89 5.50 13.11
N LYS A 2 10.69 5.60 13.71
CA LYS A 2 10.23 6.87 14.28
C LYS A 2 11.17 7.25 15.42
N ILE A 3 11.59 8.50 15.46
CA ILE A 3 12.37 9.00 16.60
C ILE A 3 11.37 9.26 17.72
N ALA A 4 11.49 8.49 18.81
CA ALA A 4 10.72 8.75 20.01
C ALA A 4 11.15 10.08 20.64
N GLU A 5 10.20 10.76 21.26
CA GLU A 5 10.44 11.96 22.06
C GLU A 5 11.45 11.62 23.16
N LYS A 6 12.59 12.31 23.13
CA LYS A 6 13.69 12.11 24.06
C LYS A 6 14.55 13.36 24.13
N LEU A 7 15.27 13.50 25.23
CA LEU A 7 16.28 14.51 25.39
C LEU A 7 17.55 14.10 24.63
N PHE A 8 18.11 15.04 23.89
CA PHE A 8 19.41 14.91 23.24
C PHE A 8 20.51 15.45 24.17
N PRO A 9 21.76 14.96 24.06
CA PRO A 9 22.87 15.44 24.88
C PRO A 9 23.35 16.85 24.52
N TYR A 10 22.75 17.46 23.50
CA TYR A 10 23.00 18.80 22.99
C TYR A 10 21.70 19.34 22.36
N PRO A 11 21.55 20.67 22.14
CA PRO A 11 20.32 21.22 21.60
C PRO A 11 20.07 20.74 20.16
N VAL A 12 18.87 20.25 19.89
CA VAL A 12 18.41 19.75 18.58
C VAL A 12 17.09 20.42 18.24
N LEU A 13 16.94 20.86 16.99
CA LEU A 13 15.66 21.39 16.51
C LEU A 13 14.66 20.22 16.36
N THR A 14 13.64 20.15 17.20
CA THR A 14 12.64 19.08 17.12
C THR A 14 11.21 19.63 17.09
N TYR A 15 10.25 18.81 16.70
CA TYR A 15 8.83 19.18 16.72
C TYR A 15 8.17 19.06 18.10
N PHE A 16 8.86 18.48 19.09
CA PHE A 16 8.30 18.11 20.40
C PHE A 16 9.00 18.78 21.59
N ASP A 17 10.05 19.56 21.37
CA ASP A 17 10.85 20.23 22.39
C ASP A 17 11.21 21.65 21.94
N ASP A 18 11.53 22.53 22.89
CA ASP A 18 11.82 23.95 22.66
C ASP A 18 13.32 24.30 22.76
N ALA A 19 14.20 23.29 22.80
CA ALA A 19 15.65 23.49 22.89
C ALA A 19 16.24 24.41 21.80
N ILE A 20 15.62 24.45 20.60
CA ILE A 20 15.92 25.38 19.52
C ILE A 20 14.61 25.89 18.92
N GLU A 21 14.42 27.21 18.85
CA GLU A 21 13.31 27.83 18.12
C GLU A 21 13.48 27.66 16.61
N GLY A 22 12.38 27.34 15.92
CA GLY A 22 12.37 27.11 14.48
C GLY A 22 11.34 26.06 14.07
N SER A 23 11.40 25.64 12.82
CA SER A 23 10.58 24.53 12.34
C SER A 23 11.29 23.71 11.27
N TYR A 24 10.98 22.41 11.22
CA TYR A 24 11.42 21.52 10.15
C TYR A 24 10.26 20.57 9.80
N VAL A 25 9.73 20.71 8.58
CA VAL A 25 8.56 19.95 8.11
C VAL A 25 8.75 19.51 6.65
N ILE A 26 7.88 18.60 6.20
CA ILE A 26 7.70 18.30 4.79
C ILE A 26 6.38 18.90 4.33
N GLU A 27 6.43 19.73 3.30
CA GLU A 27 5.26 20.25 2.59
C GLU A 27 5.13 19.58 1.22
N GLU A 28 3.96 19.75 0.60
CA GLU A 28 3.66 19.26 -0.76
C GLU A 28 3.90 17.75 -0.94
N LEU A 29 3.82 16.99 0.17
CA LEU A 29 4.02 15.55 0.16
C LEU A 29 2.94 14.88 -0.67
N SER A 30 3.36 14.13 -1.69
CA SER A 30 2.48 13.28 -2.48
C SER A 30 3.14 11.94 -2.76
N ALA A 31 2.32 10.90 -2.75
CA ALA A 31 2.72 9.54 -3.09
C ALA A 31 1.72 9.02 -4.13
N THR A 32 2.18 8.85 -5.36
CA THR A 32 1.35 8.41 -6.48
C THR A 32 1.85 7.07 -7.00
N LEU A 33 0.92 6.23 -7.45
CA LEU A 33 1.27 5.03 -8.17
C LEU A 33 1.56 5.41 -9.63
N ASP A 34 2.72 5.04 -10.15
CA ASP A 34 3.07 5.28 -11.55
C ASP A 34 2.08 4.55 -12.48
N ALA A 35 1.90 5.05 -13.70
CA ALA A 35 0.97 4.49 -14.68
C ALA A 35 1.23 2.99 -14.95
N ASP A 36 2.50 2.57 -14.93
CA ASP A 36 2.91 1.18 -15.11
C ASP A 36 2.64 0.27 -13.89
N LYS A 37 2.14 0.85 -12.79
CA LYS A 37 1.85 0.20 -11.48
C LYS A 37 3.03 -0.56 -10.86
N LYS A 38 4.27 -0.31 -11.29
CA LYS A 38 5.47 -0.98 -10.76
C LYS A 38 6.14 -0.19 -9.64
N HIS A 39 5.91 1.12 -9.60
CA HIS A 39 6.55 2.02 -8.63
C HIS A 39 5.55 2.98 -8.01
N TYR A 40 5.78 3.29 -6.74
CA TYR A 40 5.28 4.52 -6.15
C TYR A 40 6.31 5.63 -6.40
N THR A 41 5.86 6.77 -6.88
CA THR A 41 6.62 8.02 -6.91
C THR A 41 6.20 8.85 -5.70
N ILE A 42 7.15 9.06 -4.79
CA ILE A 42 6.98 9.87 -3.59
C ILE A 42 7.79 11.15 -3.76
N GLN A 43 7.13 12.29 -3.65
CA GLN A 43 7.75 13.60 -3.83
C GLN A 43 7.26 14.57 -2.76
N GLY A 44 8.07 15.58 -2.49
CA GLY A 44 7.74 16.63 -1.52
C GLY A 44 8.88 17.61 -1.34
N LYS A 45 8.69 18.53 -0.40
CA LYS A 45 9.62 19.62 -0.14
C LYS A 45 9.93 19.74 1.34
N PHE A 46 11.21 19.68 1.68
CA PHE A 46 11.71 20.05 3.00
C PHE A 46 11.61 21.56 3.19
N VAL A 47 10.96 21.98 4.27
CA VAL A 47 10.88 23.37 4.71
C VAL A 47 11.51 23.47 6.09
N LEU A 48 12.61 24.23 6.15
CA LEU A 48 13.41 24.46 7.35
C LEU A 48 13.41 25.96 7.67
N ASN A 49 12.97 26.31 8.87
CA ASN A 49 13.07 27.63 9.44
C ASN A 49 14.10 27.61 10.58
N ASN A 50 15.38 27.61 10.21
CA ASN A 50 16.51 27.83 11.11
C ASN A 50 17.75 28.16 10.26
N GLU A 51 18.25 29.39 10.34
CA GLU A 51 19.31 29.88 9.44
C GLU A 51 20.65 29.15 9.65
N ASP A 52 20.99 28.82 10.89
CA ASP A 52 22.27 28.16 11.21
C ASP A 52 22.33 26.74 10.63
N ILE A 53 21.25 25.96 10.77
CA ILE A 53 21.17 24.61 10.19
C ILE A 53 21.08 24.70 8.65
N GLN A 54 20.35 25.68 8.12
CA GLN A 54 20.25 25.89 6.67
C GLN A 54 21.62 26.22 6.06
N GLU A 55 22.44 27.03 6.73
CA GLU A 55 23.78 27.37 6.28
C GLU A 55 24.71 26.14 6.29
N LEU A 56 24.60 25.25 7.29
CA LEU A 56 25.33 23.98 7.29
C LEU A 56 24.94 23.09 6.10
N ILE A 57 23.67 23.08 5.69
CA ILE A 57 23.23 22.35 4.49
C ILE A 57 23.78 23.00 3.21
N ASN A 58 23.74 24.33 3.12
CA ASN A 58 24.29 25.09 1.97
C ASN A 58 25.79 24.82 1.80
N GLN A 59 26.51 24.72 2.91
CA GLN A 59 27.94 24.36 2.96
C GLN A 59 28.20 22.85 2.78
N ARG A 60 27.15 22.03 2.62
CA ARG A 60 27.20 20.55 2.54
C ARG A 60 27.77 19.85 3.78
N LYS A 61 27.85 20.55 4.91
CA LYS A 61 28.26 20.01 6.21
C LYS A 61 27.12 19.26 6.90
N ALA A 62 25.87 19.54 6.52
CA ALA A 62 24.69 18.80 6.95
C ALA A 62 23.88 18.31 5.73
N ILE A 63 22.99 17.34 5.95
CA ILE A 63 22.18 16.73 4.90
C ILE A 63 20.78 16.38 5.41
N PHE A 64 19.78 16.50 4.54
CA PHE A 64 18.46 15.94 4.80
C PHE A 64 18.49 14.42 4.65
N ILE A 65 17.84 13.71 5.57
CA ILE A 65 17.62 12.27 5.51
C ILE A 65 16.13 12.03 5.65
N LEU A 66 15.57 11.23 4.74
CA LEU A 66 14.21 10.72 4.85
C LEU A 66 14.27 9.21 5.02
N HIS A 67 13.93 8.72 6.20
CA HIS A 67 13.94 7.29 6.50
C HIS A 67 12.55 6.69 6.30
N PHE A 68 12.43 5.79 5.33
CA PHE A 68 11.19 5.04 5.07
C PHE A 68 11.15 3.76 5.88
N GLU A 69 9.98 3.44 6.43
CA GLU A 69 9.69 2.17 7.09
C GLU A 69 8.30 1.66 6.70
N CYS A 70 8.23 0.43 6.20
CA CYS A 70 6.99 -0.30 6.01
C CYS A 70 7.06 -1.60 6.82
N SER A 71 6.37 -1.62 7.96
CA SER A 71 6.41 -2.74 8.90
C SER A 71 5.92 -4.05 8.28
N LYS A 72 4.92 -3.98 7.39
CA LYS A 72 4.31 -5.15 6.74
C LYS A 72 5.27 -5.89 5.81
N THR A 73 6.05 -5.16 5.02
CA THR A 73 7.03 -5.74 4.08
C THR A 73 8.44 -5.81 4.65
N ARG A 74 8.67 -5.26 5.85
CA ARG A 74 9.97 -5.06 6.51
C ARG A 74 10.92 -4.14 5.73
N TYR A 75 10.40 -3.37 4.78
CA TYR A 75 11.19 -2.40 4.03
C TYR A 75 11.64 -1.27 4.94
N ARG A 76 12.97 -1.03 5.00
CA ARG A 76 13.59 0.04 5.77
C ARG A 76 14.74 0.64 4.98
N LYS A 77 14.64 1.91 4.60
CA LYS A 77 15.68 2.55 3.79
C LYS A 77 15.77 4.05 4.02
N PRO A 78 16.96 4.59 4.32
CA PRO A 78 17.20 6.03 4.32
C PRO A 78 17.51 6.53 2.91
N TYR A 79 17.01 7.72 2.59
CA TYR A 79 17.37 8.50 1.40
C TYR A 79 17.98 9.83 1.83
N GLN A 80 18.97 10.33 1.09
CA GLN A 80 19.74 11.52 1.45
C GLN A 80 19.60 12.62 0.40
N PHE A 81 19.45 13.88 0.82
CA PHE A 81 19.22 15.02 -0.07
C PHE A 81 19.99 16.26 0.40
N PHE A 82 20.52 17.01 -0.56
CA PHE A 82 21.01 18.38 -0.35
C PHE A 82 20.03 19.44 -0.87
N SER A 83 19.10 19.03 -1.73
CA SER A 83 18.02 19.88 -2.25
C SER A 83 16.83 19.81 -1.32
N ASN A 84 16.08 20.91 -1.23
CA ASN A 84 14.84 20.96 -0.48
C ASN A 84 13.75 20.11 -1.15
N ASN A 85 13.72 20.06 -2.48
CA ASN A 85 12.78 19.19 -3.20
C ASN A 85 13.37 17.78 -3.34
N PHE A 86 12.53 16.76 -3.17
CA PHE A 86 12.88 15.37 -3.39
C PHE A 86 11.85 14.63 -4.24
N GLU A 87 12.33 13.62 -4.96
CA GLU A 87 11.53 12.62 -5.64
C GLU A 87 12.20 11.25 -5.42
N ILE A 88 11.41 10.25 -5.06
CA ILE A 88 11.87 8.90 -4.76
C ILE A 88 10.94 7.91 -5.43
N LYS A 89 11.50 6.97 -6.20
CA LYS A 89 10.77 5.82 -6.74
C LYS A 89 11.04 4.57 -5.91
N ILE A 90 9.97 3.92 -5.47
CA ILE A 90 10.04 2.66 -4.70
C ILE A 90 9.13 1.64 -5.37
N SER A 91 9.64 0.42 -5.61
CA SER A 91 8.84 -0.65 -6.21
C SER A 91 7.61 -0.98 -5.37
N THR A 92 6.47 -1.18 -6.01
CA THR A 92 5.21 -1.61 -5.37
C THR A 92 5.32 -2.98 -4.69
N SER A 93 6.32 -3.78 -5.07
CA SER A 93 6.63 -5.05 -4.37
C SER A 93 7.17 -4.84 -2.95
N MET A 94 7.79 -3.69 -2.69
CA MET A 94 8.45 -3.36 -1.43
C MET A 94 7.54 -2.68 -0.41
N LEU A 95 6.38 -2.17 -0.83
CA LEU A 95 5.48 -1.40 0.03
C LEU A 95 4.09 -2.04 0.05
N ASP A 96 3.46 -2.06 1.22
CA ASP A 96 2.11 -2.58 1.42
C ASP A 96 1.51 -2.04 2.72
N GLY A 97 0.36 -1.38 2.63
CA GLY A 97 -0.30 -0.75 3.78
C GLY A 97 0.39 0.55 4.21
N SER A 98 0.40 0.85 5.51
CA SER A 98 0.99 2.08 6.02
C SER A 98 2.51 2.09 5.83
N VAL A 99 3.00 3.20 5.28
CA VAL A 99 4.42 3.50 5.09
C VAL A 99 4.74 4.76 5.86
N GLU A 100 5.63 4.62 6.84
CA GLU A 100 6.08 5.71 7.70
C GLU A 100 7.36 6.34 7.16
N MET A 101 7.46 7.65 7.28
CA MET A 101 8.60 8.45 6.88
C MET A 101 9.05 9.31 8.06
N GLN A 102 10.34 9.21 8.40
CA GLN A 102 10.97 10.02 9.44
C GLN A 102 11.97 10.98 8.81
N PRO A 103 11.67 12.29 8.74
CA PRO A 103 12.60 13.29 8.26
C PRO A 103 13.55 13.71 9.38
N VAL A 104 14.85 13.73 9.10
CA VAL A 104 15.90 14.19 10.02
C VAL A 104 16.99 14.94 9.26
N ILE A 105 17.65 15.88 9.90
CA ILE A 105 18.87 16.51 9.40
C ILE A 105 20.03 15.98 10.22
N ILE A 106 21.07 15.48 9.57
CA ILE A 106 22.29 15.01 10.25
C ILE A 106 23.53 15.75 9.76
N SER A 107 24.55 15.77 10.60
CA SER A 107 25.86 16.25 10.20
C SER A 107 26.58 15.25 9.30
N LYS A 108 27.21 15.73 8.21
CA LYS A 108 28.08 14.97 7.31
C LYS A 108 29.55 15.13 7.64
N GLU A 109 29.89 16.21 8.34
CA GLU A 109 31.23 16.52 8.80
C GLU A 109 31.19 16.87 10.29
N ALA A 110 32.34 16.85 10.97
CA ALA A 110 32.39 17.36 12.33
C ALA A 110 32.23 18.89 12.31
N VAL A 111 31.33 19.42 13.13
CA VAL A 111 31.15 20.87 13.33
C VAL A 111 31.67 21.20 14.72
N LEU A 112 32.85 21.82 14.77
CA LEU A 112 33.45 22.31 16.01
C LEU A 112 32.73 23.56 16.46
N ASP A 113 32.61 23.70 17.79
CA ASP A 113 32.01 24.87 18.44
C ASP A 113 30.64 25.25 17.86
N TYR A 114 29.81 24.24 17.56
CA TYR A 114 28.45 24.44 17.09
C TYR A 114 27.65 25.21 18.15
N ALA A 115 27.06 26.29 17.70
CA ALA A 115 26.10 27.10 18.42
C ALA A 115 24.93 27.41 17.49
N ASN A 116 23.72 27.48 18.05
CA ASN A 116 22.53 27.88 17.32
C ASN A 116 22.01 29.19 17.90
N SER A 117 21.83 30.20 17.06
CA SER A 117 21.33 31.52 17.43
C SER A 117 19.90 31.50 17.97
N GLN A 118 19.14 30.45 17.64
CA GLN A 118 17.77 30.22 18.10
C GLN A 118 17.70 29.23 19.27
N ALA A 119 18.83 28.85 19.87
CA ALA A 119 18.82 27.95 21.02
C ALA A 119 18.10 28.59 22.22
N HIS A 120 17.37 27.79 22.99
CA HIS A 120 16.77 28.23 24.25
C HIS A 120 17.85 28.79 25.19
N LYS A 121 17.47 29.72 26.07
CA LYS A 121 18.41 30.44 26.96
C LYS A 121 19.24 29.52 27.85
N ASP A 122 18.72 28.34 28.17
CA ASP A 122 19.44 27.34 28.97
C ASP A 122 20.69 26.78 28.25
N TYR A 123 20.77 26.97 26.93
CA TYR A 123 21.90 26.59 26.08
C TYR A 123 22.74 27.80 25.64
N GLU A 124 22.46 29.00 26.16
CA GLU A 124 23.21 30.21 25.81
C GLU A 124 24.69 30.08 26.21
N GLY A 125 25.60 30.33 25.25
CA GLY A 125 27.05 30.19 25.46
C GLY A 125 27.57 28.75 25.47
N LEU A 126 26.72 27.74 25.24
CA LEU A 126 27.15 26.36 25.08
C LEU A 126 27.62 26.11 23.64
N ALA A 127 28.93 25.96 23.45
CA ALA A 127 29.51 25.47 22.21
C ALA A 127 29.75 23.96 22.33
N THR A 128 29.18 23.17 21.43
CA THR A 128 29.37 21.71 21.41
C THR A 128 30.03 21.25 20.12
N THR A 129 30.72 20.12 20.15
CA THR A 129 31.17 19.48 18.92
C THR A 129 30.08 18.56 18.41
N ILE A 130 29.58 18.80 17.20
CA ILE A 130 28.68 17.89 16.51
C ILE A 130 29.51 16.94 15.64
N ASN A 131 29.42 15.64 15.90
CA ASN A 131 30.14 14.61 15.16
C ASN A 131 29.40 14.20 13.88
N VAL A 132 30.11 13.50 12.99
CA VAL A 132 29.51 12.92 11.77
C VAL A 132 28.38 11.96 12.16
N GLY A 133 27.20 12.15 11.56
CA GLY A 133 26.01 11.34 11.78
C GLY A 133 25.13 11.78 12.94
N GLU A 134 25.56 12.77 13.73
CA GLU A 134 24.74 13.34 14.79
C GLU A 134 23.59 14.19 14.22
N ILE A 135 22.46 14.14 14.92
CA ILE A 135 21.19 14.75 14.49
C ILE A 135 21.21 16.23 14.84
N LEU A 136 20.86 17.08 13.88
CA LEU A 136 20.70 18.53 14.04
C LEU A 136 19.22 18.93 14.08
N ALA A 137 18.36 18.20 13.38
CA ALA A 137 16.92 18.42 13.42
C ALA A 137 16.10 17.14 13.24
N VAL A 138 14.90 17.10 13.82
CA VAL A 138 13.90 16.03 13.70
C VAL A 138 12.53 16.64 13.40
N ALA A 139 11.95 16.30 12.25
CA ALA A 139 10.58 16.69 11.91
C ALA A 139 9.57 15.68 12.47
N GLU A 140 8.30 16.09 12.52
CA GLU A 140 7.20 15.17 12.81
C GLU A 140 7.17 14.03 11.77
N PRO A 141 6.99 12.76 12.19
CA PRO A 141 6.85 11.66 11.25
C PRO A 141 5.62 11.85 10.38
N CYS A 142 5.74 11.58 9.09
CA CYS A 142 4.62 11.56 8.15
C CYS A 142 4.37 10.14 7.64
N GLU A 143 3.17 9.87 7.15
CA GLU A 143 2.81 8.56 6.62
C GLU A 143 1.96 8.68 5.35
N PHE A 144 2.02 7.63 4.53
CA PHE A 144 1.08 7.44 3.44
C PHE A 144 0.65 5.99 3.36
N MET A 145 -0.50 5.76 2.73
CA MET A 145 -1.02 4.42 2.54
C MET A 145 -0.60 3.87 1.17
N ALA A 146 0.33 2.91 1.16
CA ALA A 146 0.67 2.12 -0.02
C ALA A 146 -0.37 1.00 -0.19
N ASN A 147 -1.57 1.39 -0.59
CA ASN A 147 -2.59 0.43 -1.00
C ASN A 147 -2.17 -0.13 -2.35
N LYS A 148 -1.70 -1.38 -2.36
CA LYS A 148 -1.89 -2.22 -3.55
C LYS A 148 -3.38 -2.20 -3.78
N SER A 149 -3.81 -1.70 -4.94
CA SER A 149 -5.22 -1.53 -5.31
C SER A 149 -6.08 -2.56 -4.59
N GLN A 150 -6.97 -2.08 -3.71
CA GLN A 150 -7.97 -2.91 -3.08
C GLN A 150 -8.77 -3.60 -4.19
N ASP A 151 -8.65 -4.92 -4.21
CA ASP A 151 -9.72 -5.86 -4.46
C ASP A 151 -10.29 -6.01 -5.87
N SER A 152 -9.92 -7.15 -6.46
CA SER A 152 -10.90 -8.12 -6.95
C SER A 152 -10.48 -9.61 -6.85
N LEU A 153 -9.24 -9.96 -6.52
CA LEU A 153 -8.77 -11.35 -6.42
C LEU A 153 -8.14 -11.74 -5.08
N LYS A 154 -7.64 -10.79 -4.26
CA LYS A 154 -6.95 -11.11 -2.99
C LYS A 154 -7.80 -10.94 -1.71
N ASN A 155 -8.78 -10.03 -1.66
CA ASN A 155 -9.74 -9.97 -0.54
C ASN A 155 -11.12 -10.54 -0.86
N PHE A 156 -11.29 -11.26 -1.98
CA PHE A 156 -12.31 -12.31 -1.95
C PHE A 156 -11.91 -13.24 -0.80
N PRO A 157 -12.78 -13.58 0.16
CA PRO A 157 -12.38 -14.42 1.29
C PRO A 157 -11.62 -15.66 0.76
N SER A 158 -10.68 -16.19 1.55
CA SER A 158 -9.79 -17.32 1.21
C SER A 158 -10.51 -18.62 0.78
N ILE A 159 -11.81 -18.54 0.54
CA ILE A 159 -12.78 -19.53 0.16
C ILE A 159 -12.70 -19.91 -1.32
N PHE A 160 -12.01 -19.16 -2.19
CA PHE A 160 -11.76 -19.60 -3.57
C PHE A 160 -10.36 -20.17 -3.75
N SER A 161 -10.24 -21.17 -4.61
CA SER A 161 -8.96 -21.66 -5.11
C SER A 161 -9.04 -22.00 -6.59
N ILE A 162 -7.98 -21.66 -7.33
CA ILE A 162 -7.88 -21.96 -8.76
C ILE A 162 -6.83 -23.06 -8.94
N SER A 163 -7.20 -24.15 -9.61
CA SER A 163 -6.30 -25.30 -9.83
C SER A 163 -6.56 -25.96 -11.19
N LYS A 164 -5.73 -26.95 -11.56
CA LYS A 164 -5.89 -27.70 -12.81
C LYS A 164 -7.03 -28.71 -12.69
N ASN A 165 -7.86 -28.80 -13.73
CA ASN A 165 -8.87 -29.84 -13.86
C ASN A 165 -8.22 -31.15 -14.36
N VAL A 166 -7.78 -32.00 -13.43
CA VAL A 166 -7.17 -33.30 -13.76
C VAL A 166 -8.22 -34.33 -14.17
N GLN A 167 -9.44 -34.21 -13.64
CA GLN A 167 -10.52 -35.18 -13.87
C GLN A 167 -11.18 -34.98 -15.24
N ASN A 168 -11.36 -33.73 -15.67
CA ASN A 168 -12.02 -33.36 -16.92
C ASN A 168 -11.12 -32.40 -17.74
N PRO A 169 -10.02 -32.88 -18.34
CA PRO A 169 -9.02 -32.01 -18.99
C PRO A 169 -9.56 -31.26 -20.22
N ASN A 170 -10.64 -31.75 -20.83
CA ASN A 170 -11.27 -31.14 -22.00
C ASN A 170 -12.20 -29.97 -21.66
N LYS A 171 -12.57 -29.79 -20.38
CA LYS A 171 -13.38 -28.63 -19.96
C LYS A 171 -12.48 -27.40 -19.78
N SER A 172 -12.84 -26.29 -20.42
CA SER A 172 -12.11 -25.02 -20.31
C SER A 172 -12.07 -24.49 -18.88
N MET A 173 -13.19 -24.60 -18.17
CA MET A 173 -13.38 -24.21 -16.78
C MET A 173 -14.49 -25.09 -16.16
N ASP A 174 -14.37 -25.40 -14.88
CA ASP A 174 -15.36 -26.12 -14.08
C ASP A 174 -15.39 -25.55 -12.66
N LEU A 175 -16.47 -25.80 -11.94
CA LEU A 175 -16.63 -25.38 -10.54
C LEU A 175 -16.86 -26.62 -9.67
N SER A 176 -16.16 -26.70 -8.55
CA SER A 176 -16.29 -27.79 -7.58
C SER A 176 -16.52 -27.22 -6.19
N THR A 177 -17.65 -27.59 -5.61
CA THR A 177 -18.06 -27.27 -4.23
C THR A 177 -17.93 -28.47 -3.28
N GLU A 178 -17.38 -29.60 -3.74
CA GLU A 178 -17.19 -30.83 -2.95
C GLU A 178 -16.34 -30.68 -1.67
N SER A 179 -15.63 -29.56 -1.53
CA SER A 179 -14.76 -29.26 -0.40
C SER A 179 -15.44 -28.26 0.51
N ASP A 180 -15.73 -28.67 1.75
CA ASP A 180 -16.42 -27.80 2.73
C ASP A 180 -15.65 -26.51 3.03
N GLN A 181 -14.33 -26.50 2.86
CA GLN A 181 -13.49 -25.34 3.15
C GLN A 181 -13.47 -24.27 2.04
N LYS A 182 -13.54 -24.69 0.77
CA LYS A 182 -13.26 -23.82 -0.39
C LYS A 182 -13.97 -24.26 -1.65
N ILE A 183 -14.46 -23.27 -2.39
CA ILE A 183 -14.90 -23.39 -3.77
C ILE A 183 -13.67 -23.48 -4.68
N ARG A 184 -13.63 -24.51 -5.52
CA ARG A 184 -12.52 -24.77 -6.45
C ARG A 184 -12.94 -24.44 -7.87
N ILE A 185 -12.23 -23.50 -8.47
CA ILE A 185 -12.32 -23.22 -9.91
C ILE A 185 -11.25 -24.06 -10.60
N LEU A 186 -11.70 -25.00 -11.44
CA LEU A 186 -10.85 -25.96 -12.10
C LEU A 186 -10.67 -25.55 -13.56
N LEU A 187 -9.45 -25.23 -13.97
CA LEU A 187 -9.14 -24.80 -15.34
C LEU A 187 -8.47 -25.94 -16.12
N SER A 188 -8.66 -25.98 -17.44
CA SER A 188 -7.86 -26.85 -18.31
C SER A 188 -6.36 -26.58 -18.09
N GLU A 189 -5.51 -27.56 -18.42
CA GLU A 189 -4.06 -27.38 -18.19
C GLU A 189 -3.52 -26.13 -18.90
N GLN A 190 -3.97 -25.87 -20.12
CA GLN A 190 -3.58 -24.70 -20.90
C GLN A 190 -4.05 -23.40 -20.24
N ASN A 191 -5.33 -23.31 -19.85
CA ASN A 191 -5.89 -22.12 -19.21
C ASN A 191 -5.25 -21.86 -17.85
N TYR A 192 -4.94 -22.91 -17.07
CA TYR A 192 -4.23 -22.75 -15.81
C TYR A 192 -2.81 -22.20 -16.01
N LYS A 193 -2.10 -22.61 -17.08
CA LYS A 193 -0.78 -22.04 -17.42
C LYS A 193 -0.90 -20.55 -17.75
N PHE A 194 -1.88 -20.15 -18.57
CA PHE A 194 -2.13 -18.74 -18.88
C PHE A 194 -2.49 -17.93 -17.64
N TYR A 195 -3.40 -18.44 -16.80
CA TYR A 195 -3.74 -17.83 -15.51
C TYR A 195 -2.50 -17.62 -14.64
N LYS A 196 -1.65 -18.65 -14.47
CA LYS A 196 -0.43 -18.54 -13.65
C LYS A 196 0.60 -17.56 -14.21
N ALA A 197 0.67 -17.40 -15.53
CA ALA A 197 1.52 -16.39 -16.15
C ALA A 197 0.98 -14.97 -15.92
N SER A 198 -0.34 -14.79 -15.90
CA SER A 198 -0.99 -13.48 -15.80
C SER A 198 -1.26 -13.00 -14.38
N VAL A 199 -1.44 -13.90 -13.40
CA VAL A 199 -1.88 -13.55 -12.02
C VAL A 199 -0.88 -12.72 -11.23
N ASN A 200 0.41 -12.77 -11.57
CA ASN A 200 1.44 -11.98 -10.90
C ASN A 200 1.46 -10.52 -11.38
N ASN A 201 0.77 -10.20 -12.46
CA ASN A 201 0.59 -8.83 -12.92
C ASN A 201 -0.71 -8.26 -12.33
N SER A 202 -0.59 -7.38 -11.33
CA SER A 202 -1.75 -6.75 -10.69
C SER A 202 -2.57 -5.88 -11.64
N ILE A 203 -2.00 -5.46 -12.78
CA ILE A 203 -2.74 -4.76 -13.83
C ILE A 203 -3.89 -5.63 -14.35
N ASN A 204 -3.64 -6.92 -14.58
CA ASN A 204 -4.60 -7.85 -15.19
C ASN A 204 -5.70 -8.33 -14.23
N GLU A 205 -5.66 -7.91 -12.96
CA GLU A 205 -6.54 -8.41 -11.90
C GLU A 205 -8.04 -8.28 -12.27
N PRO A 206 -8.54 -7.12 -12.74
CA PRO A 206 -9.96 -6.97 -13.06
C PRO A 206 -10.40 -7.79 -14.28
N ILE A 207 -9.50 -7.95 -15.27
CA ILE A 207 -9.75 -8.78 -16.45
C ILE A 207 -9.85 -10.25 -16.03
N LEU A 208 -8.90 -10.73 -15.22
CA LEU A 208 -8.91 -12.10 -14.73
C LEU A 208 -10.12 -12.38 -13.82
N ALA A 209 -10.51 -11.42 -12.98
CA ALA A 209 -11.72 -11.50 -12.17
C ALA A 209 -12.97 -11.60 -13.05
N SER A 210 -13.07 -10.79 -14.11
CA SER A 210 -14.18 -10.83 -15.08
C SER A 210 -14.26 -12.15 -15.85
N MET A 211 -13.11 -12.72 -16.21
CA MET A 211 -13.04 -13.94 -17.03
C MET A 211 -13.23 -15.23 -16.22
N ILE A 212 -12.82 -15.24 -14.94
CA ILE A 212 -12.71 -16.47 -14.15
C ILE A 212 -13.62 -16.42 -12.91
N LEU A 213 -13.49 -15.39 -12.08
CA LEU A 213 -14.27 -15.31 -10.83
C LEU A 213 -15.74 -15.01 -11.09
N PHE A 214 -16.03 -14.05 -11.97
CA PHE A 214 -17.40 -13.66 -12.29
C PHE A 214 -18.27 -14.82 -12.78
N PRO A 215 -17.89 -15.60 -13.81
CA PRO A 215 -18.71 -16.73 -14.23
C PRO A 215 -18.84 -17.82 -13.15
N ALA A 216 -17.80 -18.03 -12.33
CA ALA A 216 -17.85 -18.98 -11.22
C ALA A 216 -18.85 -18.56 -10.14
N ILE A 217 -18.79 -17.29 -9.71
CA ILE A 217 -19.69 -16.73 -8.69
C ILE A 217 -21.10 -16.64 -9.23
N LEU A 218 -21.30 -16.17 -10.47
CA LEU A 218 -22.63 -16.13 -11.08
C LEU A 218 -23.29 -17.51 -11.09
N ASN A 219 -22.55 -18.55 -11.46
CA ASN A 219 -23.09 -19.91 -11.45
C ASN A 219 -23.43 -20.36 -10.03
N LEU A 220 -22.52 -20.14 -9.08
CA LEU A 220 -22.72 -20.50 -7.68
C LEU A 220 -23.93 -19.80 -7.04
N LEU A 221 -24.08 -18.49 -7.28
CA LEU A 221 -25.19 -17.71 -6.74
C LEU A 221 -26.52 -18.19 -7.32
N ARG A 222 -26.57 -18.55 -8.61
CA ARG A 222 -27.77 -19.14 -9.23
C ARG A 222 -28.15 -20.48 -8.61
N ASP A 223 -27.15 -21.27 -8.19
CA ASP A 223 -27.42 -22.57 -7.56
C ASP A 223 -28.13 -22.42 -6.21
N PHE A 224 -28.03 -21.25 -5.54
CA PHE A 224 -28.74 -20.98 -4.29
C PHE A 224 -30.27 -20.92 -4.45
N GLU A 225 -30.78 -20.70 -5.66
CA GLU A 225 -32.21 -20.78 -5.97
C GLU A 225 -32.78 -22.18 -5.65
N TYR A 226 -31.97 -23.23 -5.80
CA TYR A 226 -32.38 -24.61 -5.50
C TYR A 226 -32.29 -24.98 -4.02
N GLY A 227 -31.83 -24.05 -3.18
CA GLY A 227 -31.73 -24.18 -1.73
C GLY A 227 -30.30 -24.24 -1.22
N THR A 228 -30.12 -23.74 0.01
CA THR A 228 -28.79 -23.56 0.64
C THR A 228 -28.60 -24.35 1.93
N LYS A 229 -29.59 -25.15 2.35
CA LYS A 229 -29.62 -25.80 3.67
C LYS A 229 -28.40 -26.69 3.93
N ASP A 230 -27.95 -27.43 2.92
CA ASP A 230 -26.81 -28.33 3.03
C ASP A 230 -25.45 -27.60 2.94
N LEU A 231 -25.47 -26.27 2.70
CA LEU A 231 -24.27 -25.44 2.56
C LEU A 231 -23.88 -24.75 3.87
N GLU A 232 -24.78 -24.69 4.86
CA GLU A 232 -24.55 -24.03 6.16
C GLU A 232 -23.37 -24.62 6.92
N ASP A 233 -23.06 -25.90 6.69
CA ASP A 233 -21.93 -26.61 7.31
C ASP A 233 -20.58 -26.35 6.61
N THR A 234 -20.57 -25.60 5.51
CA THR A 234 -19.34 -25.24 4.79
C THR A 234 -18.71 -23.97 5.36
N ASP A 235 -17.39 -23.81 5.24
CA ASP A 235 -16.69 -22.57 5.63
C ASP A 235 -16.91 -21.44 4.61
N TRP A 236 -17.20 -21.80 3.35
CA TRP A 236 -17.28 -20.84 2.26
C TRP A 236 -18.64 -20.17 2.15
N PHE A 237 -19.73 -20.87 2.47
CA PHE A 237 -21.09 -20.33 2.33
C PHE A 237 -21.35 -19.15 3.27
N PRO A 238 -21.03 -19.20 4.58
CA PRO A 238 -21.19 -18.06 5.49
C PRO A 238 -20.39 -16.83 5.04
N ALA A 239 -19.22 -17.05 4.43
CA ALA A 239 -18.39 -15.96 3.90
C ALA A 239 -19.02 -15.30 2.67
N ILE A 240 -19.68 -16.06 1.80
CA ILE A 240 -20.46 -15.51 0.67
C ILE A 240 -21.69 -14.77 1.19
N LYS A 241 -22.46 -15.37 2.11
CA LYS A 241 -23.63 -14.73 2.71
C LYS A 241 -23.27 -13.38 3.31
N ARG A 242 -22.23 -13.33 4.15
CA ARG A 242 -21.72 -12.08 4.71
C ARG A 242 -21.32 -11.07 3.63
N ARG A 243 -20.65 -11.51 2.57
CA ARG A 243 -20.21 -10.60 1.49
C ARG A 243 -21.39 -10.01 0.71
N VAL A 244 -22.44 -10.78 0.47
CA VAL A 244 -23.69 -10.32 -0.13
C VAL A 244 -24.36 -9.27 0.76
N GLU A 245 -24.41 -9.52 2.07
CA GLU A 245 -24.95 -8.59 3.07
C GLU A 245 -24.13 -7.29 3.18
N GLU A 246 -22.80 -7.37 3.11
CA GLU A 246 -21.91 -6.19 3.03
C GLU A 246 -22.15 -5.35 1.77
N CYS A 247 -22.63 -5.95 0.68
CA CYS A 247 -23.06 -5.25 -0.53
C CYS A 247 -24.44 -4.61 -0.40
N GLY A 248 -25.12 -4.75 0.76
CA GLY A 248 -26.41 -4.13 1.04
C GLY A 248 -27.62 -4.96 0.66
N TYR A 249 -27.44 -6.24 0.32
CA TYR A 249 -28.55 -7.15 0.01
C TYR A 249 -28.93 -7.98 1.24
N ASN A 250 -30.22 -8.18 1.48
CA ASN A 250 -30.66 -9.18 2.45
C ASN A 250 -30.68 -10.56 1.79
N PHE A 251 -29.80 -11.47 2.23
CA PHE A 251 -29.60 -12.78 1.59
C PHE A 251 -30.91 -13.57 1.40
N ASP A 252 -31.79 -13.53 2.40
CA ASP A 252 -33.01 -14.33 2.42
C ASP A 252 -34.15 -13.75 1.54
N ASP A 253 -34.00 -12.51 1.06
CA ASP A 253 -34.98 -11.83 0.20
C ASP A 253 -34.61 -11.86 -1.29
N ILE A 254 -33.46 -12.45 -1.65
CA ILE A 254 -32.92 -12.43 -3.02
C ILE A 254 -33.61 -13.48 -3.89
N THR A 255 -34.02 -13.07 -5.09
CA THR A 255 -34.40 -13.96 -6.18
C THR A 255 -33.18 -14.20 -7.08
N TRP A 256 -32.43 -15.28 -6.81
CA TRP A 256 -31.14 -15.55 -7.46
C TRP A 256 -31.25 -15.72 -8.97
N GLU A 257 -32.37 -16.24 -9.49
CA GLU A 257 -32.63 -16.31 -10.93
C GLU A 257 -32.49 -14.93 -11.62
N LYS A 258 -32.95 -13.86 -10.96
CA LYS A 258 -33.02 -12.50 -11.52
C LYS A 258 -31.85 -11.63 -11.10
N GLU A 259 -31.42 -11.74 -9.86
CA GLU A 259 -30.51 -10.78 -9.22
C GLU A 259 -29.05 -11.26 -9.19
N ALA A 260 -28.78 -12.56 -9.39
CA ALA A 260 -27.44 -13.12 -9.29
C ALA A 260 -26.42 -12.43 -10.23
N LEU A 261 -26.85 -11.93 -11.39
CA LEU A 261 -25.97 -11.22 -12.32
C LEU A 261 -25.41 -9.94 -11.70
N GLU A 262 -26.29 -9.11 -11.15
CA GLU A 262 -25.93 -7.83 -10.53
C GLU A 262 -25.14 -8.07 -9.24
N ILE A 263 -25.63 -8.97 -8.39
CA ILE A 263 -24.99 -9.30 -7.13
C ILE A 263 -23.59 -9.88 -7.36
N ALA A 264 -23.40 -10.74 -8.37
CA ALA A 264 -22.08 -11.26 -8.71
C ALA A 264 -21.08 -10.14 -9.08
N GLN A 265 -21.51 -9.13 -9.84
CA GLN A 265 -20.65 -7.97 -10.13
C GLN A 265 -20.28 -7.24 -8.84
N GLN A 266 -21.26 -6.93 -7.98
CA GLN A 266 -21.02 -6.15 -6.77
C GLN A 266 -20.17 -6.90 -5.74
N VAL A 267 -20.43 -8.19 -5.54
CA VAL A 267 -19.70 -9.06 -4.60
C VAL A 267 -18.21 -9.11 -4.94
N ILE A 268 -17.86 -9.16 -6.24
CA ILE A 268 -16.47 -9.15 -6.73
C ILE A 268 -15.86 -7.74 -6.74
N GLY A 269 -16.69 -6.70 -6.70
CA GLY A 269 -16.28 -5.30 -6.73
C GLY A 269 -16.20 -4.72 -8.15
N ASP A 270 -17.21 -4.99 -8.96
CA ASP A 270 -17.38 -4.51 -10.35
C ASP A 270 -16.16 -4.76 -11.26
N PRO A 271 -15.79 -6.04 -11.45
CA PRO A 271 -14.65 -6.41 -12.28
C PRO A 271 -14.85 -6.00 -13.75
N LEU A 272 -16.09 -5.92 -14.24
CA LEU A 272 -16.39 -5.53 -15.62
C LEU A 272 -15.99 -4.08 -15.90
N THR A 273 -16.49 -3.12 -15.12
CA THR A 273 -16.14 -1.70 -15.31
C THR A 273 -14.64 -1.48 -15.14
N LYS A 274 -14.05 -2.08 -14.09
CA LYS A 274 -12.61 -2.01 -13.85
C LYS A 274 -11.79 -2.61 -15.00
N GLY A 275 -12.24 -3.72 -15.58
CA GLY A 275 -11.58 -4.39 -16.69
C GLY A 275 -11.69 -3.62 -18.00
N LEU A 276 -12.86 -3.04 -18.30
CA LEU A 276 -13.04 -2.21 -19.50
C LEU A 276 -12.22 -0.92 -19.43
N ASN A 277 -12.17 -0.25 -18.28
CA ASN A 277 -11.34 0.94 -18.09
C ASN A 277 -9.87 0.62 -18.34
N LEU A 278 -9.40 -0.53 -17.85
CA LEU A 278 -8.03 -0.95 -18.09
C LEU A 278 -7.71 -1.14 -19.58
N LEU A 279 -8.62 -1.73 -20.35
CA LEU A 279 -8.43 -1.93 -21.79
C LEU A 279 -8.41 -0.60 -22.56
N ILE A 280 -9.11 0.44 -22.08
CA ILE A 280 -9.07 1.78 -22.66
C ILE A 280 -7.74 2.46 -22.32
N ASP A 281 -7.29 2.36 -21.07
CA ASP A 281 -6.03 2.96 -20.62
C ASP A 281 -4.81 2.36 -21.36
N GLU A 282 -4.84 1.07 -21.69
CA GLU A 282 -3.81 0.41 -22.52
C GLU A 282 -3.90 0.76 -24.02
N GLY A 283 -5.03 1.30 -24.49
CA GLY A 283 -5.28 1.64 -25.90
C GLY A 283 -4.94 3.08 -26.32
N ILE A 284 -4.43 3.90 -25.39
CA ILE A 284 -4.11 5.32 -25.63
C ILE A 284 -2.59 5.55 -25.84
N GLU A 285 -1.77 4.49 -25.86
CA GLU A 285 -0.32 4.57 -26.14
C GLU A 285 0.07 4.54 -27.65
N ASP A 286 -0.87 4.71 -28.58
CA ASP A 286 -0.60 4.83 -30.04
C ASP A 286 -0.68 6.27 -30.57
#